data_AF-A0A7X0H2Z2-F1
#
_entry.id   AF-A0A7X0H2Z2-F1
#
_cell.length_a   1.000
_cell.length_b   1.000
_cell.length_c   1.000
_cell.angle_alpha   90.00
_cell.angle_beta   90.00
_cell.angle_gamma   90.00
#
_symmetry.space_group_name_H-M   'P 1'
#
loop_
_entity.id
_entity.type
_entity.pdbx_description
1 polymer ?
#
loop_
_entity_poly.entity_id
_entity_poly.type
_entity_poly.pdbx_seq_one_letter_code
_entity_poly.pdbx_strand_id
1 'polypeptide(L)'
;MPGKLSVQEVDVKAERRKALLRRGSLVIGGAVVVAVVGGASWYLTPPAMPETIEEAQALVQSPRFDRLSKEAKQPYYDVIREQYGSLDPETRKQLRAEDEKLAEAMRDARMIQFRSMLVGLADMPPEEREELASRFRGNRPGGDRPEPSAEEQAERADRLRDHISDRMANGDSQMNQLMREMFSQKYKKQK
;
A
#
# COMPACT_ATOMS: atom_id res chain seq x y z
N MET A 1 51.45 67.50 15.86
CA MET A 1 49.98 67.61 15.80
C MET A 1 49.38 66.22 15.87
N PRO A 2 48.55 65.90 16.88
CA PRO A 2 48.00 64.56 17.10
C PRO A 2 46.73 64.34 16.27
N GLY A 3 46.77 63.36 15.34
CA GLY A 3 45.60 62.86 14.65
C GLY A 3 44.90 61.80 15.48
N LYS A 4 43.72 62.15 16.02
CA LYS A 4 42.84 61.24 16.76
C LYS A 4 42.23 60.24 15.76
N LEU A 5 42.66 58.98 15.80
CA LEU A 5 41.93 57.87 15.18
C LEU A 5 40.77 57.52 16.12
N SER A 6 39.59 58.07 15.81
CA SER A 6 38.32 57.63 16.38
C SER A 6 38.01 56.24 15.84
N VAL A 7 38.45 55.21 16.56
CA VAL A 7 37.96 53.85 16.36
C VAL A 7 36.53 53.85 16.86
N GLN A 8 35.58 53.90 15.92
CA GLN A 8 34.17 53.64 16.21
C GLN A 8 34.09 52.24 16.84
N GLU A 9 33.55 52.16 18.06
CA GLU A 9 32.98 50.94 18.62
C GLU A 9 31.90 50.45 17.65
N VAL A 10 32.31 49.61 16.70
CA VAL A 10 31.37 48.89 15.85
C VAL A 10 30.70 47.87 16.75
N ASP A 11 29.48 48.23 17.13
CA ASP A 11 28.46 47.44 17.80
C ASP A 11 28.55 45.94 17.48
N VAL A 12 29.32 45.21 18.30
CA VAL A 12 29.55 43.76 18.17
C VAL A 12 28.26 42.97 18.40
N LYS A 13 27.22 43.59 18.99
CA LYS A 13 25.90 42.96 19.17
C LYS A 13 25.09 42.95 17.87
N ALA A 14 25.30 43.90 16.96
CA ALA A 14 24.61 43.93 15.66
C ALA A 14 25.10 42.81 14.72
N GLU A 15 26.40 42.50 14.73
CA GLU A 15 27.00 41.44 13.92
C GLU A 15 26.64 40.02 14.40
N ARG A 16 26.56 39.78 15.73
CA ARG A 16 26.17 38.46 16.26
C ARG A 16 24.71 38.10 15.98
N ARG A 17 23.79 39.08 15.93
CA ARG A 17 22.40 38.84 15.51
C ARG A 17 22.27 38.54 14.02
N LYS A 18 23.11 39.15 13.18
CA LYS A 18 23.16 38.85 11.74
C LYS A 18 23.77 37.48 11.42
N ALA A 19 24.72 37.01 12.23
CA ALA A 19 25.30 35.67 12.07
C ALA A 19 24.33 34.53 12.43
N LEU A 20 23.47 34.73 13.44
CA LEU A 20 22.43 33.76 13.82
C LEU A 20 21.28 33.69 12.81
N LEU A 21 20.93 34.80 12.16
CA LEU A 21 19.93 34.82 11.09
C LEU A 21 20.44 34.24 9.76
N ARG A 22 21.77 34.20 9.53
CA ARG A 22 22.38 33.54 8.36
C ARG A 22 22.61 32.04 8.51
N ARG A 23 22.60 31.49 9.74
CA ARG A 23 22.61 30.04 9.96
C ARG A 23 21.22 29.43 10.13
N GLY A 24 20.21 30.22 10.48
CA GLY A 24 18.82 29.76 10.62
C GLY A 24 17.95 29.81 9.35
N SER A 25 18.44 30.40 8.26
CA SER A 25 17.66 30.62 7.02
C SER A 25 18.09 29.78 5.82
N LEU A 26 19.10 28.91 5.98
CA LEU A 26 19.68 28.15 4.87
C LEU A 26 19.21 26.68 4.78
N VAL A 27 18.11 26.32 5.46
CA VAL A 27 17.52 24.97 5.39
C VAL A 27 16.16 24.94 4.66
N ILE A 28 15.56 26.10 4.35
CA ILE A 28 14.22 26.16 3.73
C ILE A 28 14.25 26.68 2.28
N GLY A 29 15.34 27.33 1.85
CA GLY A 29 15.44 27.95 0.52
C GLY A 29 16.08 27.11 -0.58
N GLY A 30 16.44 25.85 -0.32
CA GLY A 30 17.08 24.96 -1.30
C GLY A 30 16.12 24.06 -2.09
N ALA A 31 14.86 23.93 -1.64
CA ALA A 31 13.91 22.96 -2.20
C ALA A 31 13.02 23.51 -3.33
N VAL A 32 13.00 24.82 -3.58
CA VAL A 32 11.94 25.45 -4.40
C VAL A 32 12.38 25.78 -5.85
N VAL A 33 13.69 25.84 -6.16
CA VAL A 33 14.15 26.35 -7.47
C VAL A 33 14.24 25.29 -8.58
N VAL A 34 14.10 23.99 -8.28
CA VAL A 34 14.00 22.94 -9.33
C VAL A 34 12.58 22.91 -9.96
N ALA A 35 11.61 23.61 -9.39
CA ALA A 35 10.19 23.39 -9.66
C ALA A 35 9.66 23.88 -11.02
N VAL A 36 10.35 24.73 -11.78
CA VAL A 36 9.72 25.41 -12.94
C VAL A 36 10.20 24.93 -14.32
N VAL A 37 11.46 24.49 -14.47
CA VAL A 37 11.92 23.88 -15.74
C VAL A 37 11.77 22.35 -15.71
N GLY A 38 11.77 21.74 -14.52
CA GLY A 38 11.53 20.31 -14.33
C GLY A 38 10.06 19.89 -14.30
N GLY A 39 9.09 20.80 -14.50
CA GLY A 39 7.67 20.50 -14.31
C GLY A 39 7.13 19.40 -15.24
N ALA A 40 7.58 19.36 -16.50
CA ALA A 40 7.17 18.32 -17.44
C ALA A 40 7.91 16.98 -17.21
N SER A 41 9.21 17.03 -16.88
CA SER A 41 9.99 15.83 -16.56
C SER A 41 9.61 15.22 -15.21
N TRP A 42 9.19 16.03 -14.24
CA TRP A 42 8.71 15.61 -12.92
C TRP A 42 7.47 14.73 -13.03
N TYR A 43 6.61 14.97 -14.02
CA TYR A 43 5.47 14.08 -14.31
C TYR A 43 5.85 12.80 -15.08
N LEU A 44 6.98 12.79 -15.77
CA LEU A 44 7.44 11.66 -16.58
C LEU A 44 8.36 10.71 -15.79
N THR A 45 9.06 11.23 -14.78
CA THR A 45 9.91 10.40 -13.91
C THR A 45 9.07 9.69 -12.85
N PRO A 46 9.40 8.42 -12.51
CA PRO A 46 8.81 7.76 -11.35
C PRO A 46 9.06 8.58 -10.07
N PRO A 47 8.16 8.53 -9.07
CA PRO A 47 8.42 9.11 -7.77
C PRO A 47 9.61 8.43 -7.08
N ALA A 48 10.21 9.09 -6.08
CA ALA A 48 11.26 8.45 -5.29
C ALA A 48 10.68 7.30 -4.44
N MET A 49 11.48 6.27 -4.17
CA MET A 49 11.10 5.21 -3.25
C MET A 49 11.00 5.77 -1.82
N PRO A 50 9.95 5.42 -1.06
CA PRO A 50 9.78 5.93 0.29
C PRO A 50 10.76 5.22 1.23
N GLU A 51 11.47 5.96 2.07
CA GLU A 51 12.37 5.39 3.08
C GLU A 51 11.68 5.26 4.44
N THR A 52 10.59 5.99 4.66
CA THR A 52 9.79 5.96 5.89
C THR A 52 8.30 5.74 5.63
N ILE A 53 7.55 5.41 6.70
CA ILE A 53 6.09 5.24 6.63
C ILE A 53 5.38 6.55 6.28
N GLU A 54 5.86 7.68 6.78
CA GLU A 54 5.29 8.99 6.50
C GLU A 54 5.47 9.37 5.02
N GLU A 55 6.64 9.04 4.45
CA GLU A 55 6.89 9.21 3.02
C GLU A 55 6.05 8.26 2.18
N ALA A 56 5.86 7.02 2.64
CA ALA A 56 4.96 6.05 2.01
C ALA A 56 3.51 6.56 1.98
N GLN A 57 3.01 7.15 3.07
CA GLN A 57 1.69 7.77 3.12
C GLN A 57 1.58 8.92 2.11
N ALA A 58 2.53 9.86 2.15
CA ALA A 58 2.56 10.98 1.23
C ALA A 58 2.64 10.52 -0.24
N LEU A 59 3.40 9.45 -0.51
CA LEU A 59 3.52 8.86 -1.83
C LEU A 59 2.20 8.29 -2.31
N VAL A 60 1.53 7.45 -1.51
CA VAL A 60 0.25 6.80 -1.89
C VAL A 60 -0.85 7.83 -2.11
N GLN A 61 -0.81 8.94 -1.38
CA GLN A 61 -1.74 10.05 -1.58
C GLN A 61 -1.39 10.92 -2.79
N SER A 62 -0.20 10.75 -3.38
CA SER A 62 0.28 11.59 -4.48
C SER A 62 -0.34 11.22 -5.83
N PRO A 63 -0.73 12.21 -6.65
CA PRO A 63 -1.22 11.97 -8.02
C PRO A 63 -0.19 11.30 -8.94
N ARG A 64 1.10 11.35 -8.58
CA ARG A 64 2.19 10.70 -9.34
C ARG A 64 2.15 9.19 -9.16
N PHE A 65 1.94 8.73 -7.93
CA PHE A 65 1.77 7.31 -7.64
C PHE A 65 0.55 6.75 -8.35
N ASP A 66 -0.59 7.45 -8.31
CA ASP A 66 -1.83 7.01 -8.95
C ASP A 66 -1.68 6.67 -10.44
N ARG A 67 -0.85 7.43 -11.16
CA ARG A 67 -0.59 7.29 -12.61
C ARG A 67 0.35 6.15 -12.96
N LEU A 68 1.08 5.58 -12.00
CA LEU A 68 1.97 4.46 -12.27
C LEU A 68 1.15 3.25 -12.74
N SER A 69 1.72 2.47 -13.67
CA SER A 69 1.15 1.18 -14.04
C SER A 69 1.18 0.23 -12.84
N LYS A 70 0.39 -0.85 -12.88
CA LYS A 70 0.34 -1.83 -11.78
C LYS A 70 1.72 -2.47 -11.54
N GLU A 71 2.45 -2.74 -12.61
CA GLU A 71 3.80 -3.30 -12.54
C GLU A 71 4.78 -2.29 -11.93
N ALA A 72 4.68 -1.01 -12.30
CA ALA A 72 5.52 0.04 -11.75
C ALA A 72 5.19 0.35 -10.27
N LYS A 73 3.96 0.11 -9.80
CA LYS A 73 3.58 0.25 -8.39
C LYS A 73 4.11 -0.88 -7.50
N GLN A 74 4.40 -2.05 -8.07
CA GLN A 74 4.82 -3.24 -7.32
C GLN A 74 6.00 -3.01 -6.37
N PRO A 75 7.16 -2.45 -6.80
CA PRO A 75 8.29 -2.23 -5.90
C PRO A 75 7.95 -1.30 -4.73
N TYR A 76 7.10 -0.29 -4.95
CA TYR A 76 6.63 0.59 -3.88
C TYR A 76 5.75 -0.15 -2.89
N TYR A 77 4.82 -0.97 -3.36
CA TYR A 77 3.99 -1.79 -2.46
C TYR A 77 4.83 -2.75 -1.62
N ASP A 78 5.91 -3.32 -2.17
CA ASP A 78 6.78 -4.21 -1.43
C ASP A 78 7.48 -3.50 -0.28
N VAL A 79 8.02 -2.29 -0.52
CA VAL A 79 8.65 -1.46 0.52
C VAL A 79 7.64 -0.95 1.54
N ILE A 80 6.48 -0.48 1.11
CA ILE A 80 5.39 -0.06 2.01
C ILE A 80 4.99 -1.24 2.91
N ARG A 81 4.86 -2.45 2.35
CA ARG A 81 4.49 -3.64 3.12
C ARG A 81 5.57 -4.02 4.13
N GLU A 82 6.84 -3.94 3.76
CA GLU A 82 7.97 -4.21 4.65
C GLU A 82 8.00 -3.23 5.82
N GLN A 83 7.99 -1.92 5.52
CA GLN A 83 7.97 -0.87 6.52
C GLN A 83 6.74 -1.01 7.43
N TYR A 84 5.56 -1.19 6.86
CA TYR A 84 4.33 -1.36 7.64
C TYR A 84 4.35 -2.64 8.46
N GLY A 85 4.92 -3.73 7.94
CA GLY A 85 5.05 -5.01 8.63
C GLY A 85 6.02 -4.96 9.82
N SER A 86 7.00 -4.05 9.78
CA SER A 86 7.95 -3.82 10.87
C SER A 86 7.35 -3.09 12.07
N LEU A 87 6.18 -2.45 11.91
CA LEU A 87 5.52 -1.68 12.96
C LEU A 87 4.77 -2.56 13.98
N ASP A 88 4.65 -2.02 15.19
CA ASP A 88 3.86 -2.63 16.26
C ASP A 88 2.40 -2.86 15.83
N PRO A 89 1.73 -3.93 16.31
CA PRO A 89 0.35 -4.25 15.94
C PRO A 89 -0.65 -3.11 16.19
N GLU A 90 -0.49 -2.36 17.29
CA GLU A 90 -1.37 -1.25 17.64
C GLU A 90 -1.16 -0.05 16.72
N THR A 91 0.09 0.30 16.40
CA THR A 91 0.40 1.35 15.42
C THR A 91 -0.14 1.00 14.04
N ARG A 92 -0.02 -0.27 13.62
CA ARG A 92 -0.64 -0.76 12.37
C ARG A 92 -2.16 -0.75 12.39
N LYS A 93 -2.80 -0.69 13.55
CA LYS A 93 -4.25 -0.59 13.65
C LYS A 93 -4.68 0.87 13.55
N GLN A 94 -3.98 1.75 14.25
CA GLN A 94 -4.18 3.21 14.20
C GLN A 94 -3.97 3.75 12.78
N LEU A 95 -2.83 3.43 12.16
CA LEU A 95 -2.52 3.89 10.80
C LEU A 95 -3.55 3.41 9.75
N ARG A 96 -4.14 2.23 9.94
CA ARG A 96 -5.21 1.72 9.06
C ARG A 96 -6.55 2.40 9.28
N ALA A 97 -6.80 2.90 10.49
CA ALA A 97 -8.00 3.65 10.81
C ALA A 97 -7.90 5.11 10.39
N GLU A 98 -6.69 5.67 10.42
CA GLU A 98 -6.42 7.07 10.09
C GLU A 98 -6.25 7.33 8.59
N ASP A 99 -5.63 6.40 7.86
CA ASP A 99 -5.33 6.60 6.43
C ASP A 99 -6.00 5.53 5.55
N GLU A 100 -7.15 5.90 5.00
CA GLU A 100 -7.94 5.05 4.11
C GLU A 100 -7.20 4.72 2.81
N LYS A 101 -6.44 5.67 2.25
CA LYS A 101 -5.68 5.46 1.01
C LYS A 101 -4.52 4.51 1.22
N LEU A 102 -3.81 4.63 2.35
CA LEU A 102 -2.79 3.65 2.73
C LEU A 102 -3.41 2.27 2.93
N ALA A 103 -4.58 2.19 3.58
CA ALA A 103 -5.29 0.95 3.76
C ALA A 103 -5.71 0.32 2.42
N GLU A 104 -6.15 1.13 1.45
CA GLU A 104 -6.47 0.71 0.08
C GLU A 104 -5.24 0.19 -0.66
N ALA A 105 -4.13 0.94 -0.64
CA ALA A 105 -2.85 0.52 -1.21
C ALA A 105 -2.37 -0.83 -0.65
N MET A 106 -2.55 -1.05 0.65
CA MET A 106 -2.21 -2.32 1.30
C MET A 106 -3.14 -3.46 0.88
N ARG A 107 -4.42 -3.18 0.64
CA ARG A 107 -5.36 -4.18 0.08
C ARG A 107 -4.98 -4.55 -1.36
N ASP A 108 -4.61 -3.58 -2.17
CA ASP A 108 -4.15 -3.78 -3.55
C ASP A 108 -2.86 -4.61 -3.61
N ALA A 109 -1.87 -4.27 -2.79
CA ALA A 109 -0.64 -5.03 -2.64
C ALA A 109 -0.93 -6.52 -2.30
N ARG A 110 -1.84 -6.74 -1.35
CA ARG A 110 -2.28 -8.10 -0.98
C ARG A 110 -2.99 -8.80 -2.14
N MET A 111 -3.84 -8.10 -2.89
CA MET A 111 -4.56 -8.68 -4.03
C MET A 111 -3.62 -9.06 -5.17
N ILE A 112 -2.58 -8.27 -5.42
CA ILE A 112 -1.55 -8.61 -6.43
C ILE A 112 -0.80 -9.87 -6.00
N GLN A 113 -0.37 -9.95 -4.73
CA GLN A 113 0.28 -11.14 -4.20
C GLN A 113 -0.64 -12.37 -4.24
N PHE A 114 -1.92 -12.18 -3.95
CA PHE A 114 -2.90 -13.27 -4.02
C PHE A 114 -3.09 -13.74 -5.46
N ARG A 115 -3.16 -12.82 -6.43
CA ARG A 115 -3.23 -13.18 -7.86
C ARG A 115 -1.98 -13.92 -8.31
N SER A 116 -0.78 -13.48 -7.93
CA SER A 116 0.45 -14.18 -8.31
C SER A 116 0.50 -15.58 -7.70
N MET A 117 0.06 -15.73 -6.45
CA MET A 117 -0.09 -17.05 -5.81
C MET A 117 -1.10 -17.93 -6.56
N LEU A 118 -2.25 -17.39 -6.95
CA LEU A 118 -3.28 -18.13 -7.70
C LEU A 118 -2.80 -18.57 -9.08
N VAL A 119 -2.04 -17.73 -9.79
CA VAL A 119 -1.44 -18.10 -11.07
C VAL A 119 -0.44 -19.23 -10.87
N GLY A 120 0.45 -19.14 -9.87
CA GLY A 120 1.37 -20.23 -9.54
C GLY A 120 0.66 -21.53 -9.17
N LEU A 121 -0.45 -21.45 -8.44
CA LEU A 121 -1.34 -22.58 -8.14
C LEU A 121 -2.03 -23.14 -9.39
N ALA A 122 -2.38 -22.30 -10.36
CA ALA A 122 -3.02 -22.71 -11.61
C ALA A 122 -2.04 -23.43 -12.56
N ASP A 123 -0.74 -23.23 -12.40
CA ASP A 123 0.32 -23.90 -13.16
C ASP A 123 0.85 -25.18 -12.49
N MET A 124 0.55 -25.41 -11.20
CA MET A 124 0.93 -26.65 -10.51
C MET A 124 0.19 -27.88 -11.04
N PRO A 125 0.85 -29.05 -11.14
CA PRO A 125 0.17 -30.32 -11.40
C PRO A 125 -0.85 -30.65 -10.30
N PRO A 126 -1.92 -31.41 -10.63
CA PRO A 126 -3.04 -31.66 -9.71
C PRO A 126 -2.62 -32.38 -8.40
N GLU A 127 -1.59 -33.23 -8.46
CA GLU A 127 -1.06 -33.97 -7.30
C GLU A 127 -0.44 -33.02 -6.27
N GLU A 128 0.34 -32.04 -6.70
CA GLU A 128 0.94 -31.02 -5.82
C GLU A 128 -0.12 -30.09 -5.22
N ARG A 129 -1.20 -29.79 -5.95
CA ARG A 129 -2.31 -28.98 -5.41
C ARG A 129 -3.04 -29.71 -4.28
N GLU A 130 -3.22 -31.02 -4.42
CA GLU A 130 -3.87 -31.84 -3.40
C GLU A 130 -3.00 -31.95 -2.16
N GLU A 131 -1.69 -32.11 -2.32
CA GLU A 131 -0.74 -32.08 -1.21
C GLU A 131 -0.73 -30.71 -0.52
N LEU A 132 -0.67 -29.61 -1.28
CA LEU A 132 -0.73 -28.25 -0.73
C LEU A 132 -2.05 -28.02 0.02
N ALA A 133 -3.19 -28.41 -0.56
CA ALA A 133 -4.49 -28.30 0.09
C ALA A 133 -4.58 -29.17 1.36
N SER A 134 -3.94 -30.33 1.37
CA SER A 134 -3.84 -31.22 2.53
C SER A 134 -2.98 -30.61 3.62
N ARG A 135 -1.85 -29.98 3.28
CA ARG A 135 -1.01 -29.22 4.22
C ARG A 135 -1.76 -28.02 4.81
N PHE A 136 -2.53 -27.28 4.01
CA PHE A 136 -3.36 -26.17 4.49
C PHE A 136 -4.53 -26.61 5.38
N ARG A 137 -5.10 -27.80 5.15
CA ARG A 137 -6.09 -28.40 6.05
C ARG A 137 -5.44 -28.95 7.34
N GLY A 138 -4.26 -29.55 7.23
CA GLY A 138 -3.54 -30.19 8.32
C GLY A 138 -2.82 -29.23 9.27
N ASN A 139 -2.37 -28.06 8.80
CA ASN A 139 -1.71 -27.03 9.62
C ASN A 139 -2.65 -25.94 10.15
N ARG A 140 -3.98 -26.16 10.20
CA ARG A 140 -4.82 -25.28 11.02
C ARG A 140 -4.39 -25.46 12.48
N PRO A 141 -3.85 -24.42 13.16
CA PRO A 141 -3.47 -24.56 14.56
C PRO A 141 -4.72 -24.97 15.34
N GLY A 142 -4.64 -26.15 15.94
CA GLY A 142 -5.72 -26.80 16.68
C GLY A 142 -6.12 -26.00 17.90
N GLY A 143 -6.93 -24.96 17.70
CA GLY A 143 -7.92 -24.61 18.68
C GLY A 143 -9.07 -25.58 18.48
N ASP A 144 -9.53 -26.21 19.57
CA ASP A 144 -10.81 -26.87 19.70
C ASP A 144 -11.94 -25.89 19.35
N ARG A 145 -12.08 -25.60 18.06
CA ARG A 145 -13.20 -24.83 17.55
C ARG A 145 -14.31 -25.86 17.46
N PRO A 146 -15.37 -25.75 18.28
CA PRO A 146 -16.48 -26.68 18.21
C PRO A 146 -16.94 -26.71 16.74
N GLU A 147 -17.11 -27.92 16.20
CA GLU A 147 -17.74 -28.04 14.91
C GLU A 147 -19.08 -27.29 15.00
N PRO A 148 -19.35 -26.36 14.06
CA PRO A 148 -20.59 -25.62 14.10
C PRO A 148 -21.74 -26.63 14.05
N SER A 149 -22.72 -26.44 14.93
CA SER A 149 -23.88 -27.32 15.00
C SER A 149 -24.58 -27.37 13.64
N ALA A 150 -25.40 -28.40 13.39
CA ALA A 150 -26.16 -28.50 12.15
C ALA A 150 -27.01 -27.23 11.88
N GLU A 151 -27.49 -26.57 12.94
CA GLU A 151 -28.20 -25.29 12.88
C GLU A 151 -27.28 -24.14 12.48
N GLU A 152 -26.08 -24.01 13.08
CA GLU A 152 -25.11 -22.97 12.68
C GLU A 152 -24.62 -23.16 11.24
N GLN A 153 -24.52 -24.41 10.77
CA GLN A 153 -24.18 -24.71 9.39
C GLN A 153 -25.31 -24.31 8.44
N ALA A 154 -26.56 -24.60 8.79
CA ALA A 154 -27.73 -24.19 8.02
C ALA A 154 -27.84 -22.67 7.95
N GLU A 155 -27.67 -21.98 9.09
CA GLU A 155 -27.75 -20.52 9.15
C GLU A 155 -26.61 -19.86 8.36
N ARG A 156 -25.40 -20.43 8.38
CA ARG A 156 -24.30 -19.98 7.51
C ARG A 156 -24.59 -20.21 6.04
N ALA A 157 -25.20 -21.35 5.69
CA ALA A 157 -25.56 -21.66 4.32
C ALA A 157 -26.63 -20.68 3.80
N ASP A 158 -27.62 -20.34 4.62
CA ASP A 158 -28.67 -19.37 4.29
C ASP A 158 -28.09 -17.96 4.15
N ARG A 159 -27.28 -17.48 5.10
CA ARG A 159 -26.60 -16.18 4.98
C ARG A 159 -25.72 -16.10 3.73
N LEU A 160 -25.01 -17.19 3.41
CA LEU A 160 -24.17 -17.24 2.20
C LEU A 160 -25.04 -17.20 0.94
N ARG A 161 -26.17 -17.91 0.94
CA ARG A 161 -27.13 -17.93 -0.16
C ARG A 161 -27.73 -16.55 -0.40
N ASP A 162 -28.12 -15.85 0.66
CA ASP A 162 -28.65 -14.49 0.59
C ASP A 162 -27.59 -13.53 0.05
N HIS A 163 -26.35 -13.62 0.53
CA HIS A 163 -25.26 -12.76 0.06
C HIS A 163 -24.91 -13.01 -1.41
N ILE A 164 -24.96 -14.27 -1.86
CA ILE A 164 -24.78 -14.64 -3.27
C ILE A 164 -25.96 -14.16 -4.11
N SER A 165 -27.18 -14.31 -3.61
CA SER A 165 -28.41 -13.87 -4.28
C SER A 165 -28.41 -12.36 -4.47
N ASP A 166 -28.11 -11.59 -3.42
CA ASP A 166 -27.96 -10.13 -3.48
C ASP A 166 -26.85 -9.72 -4.45
N ARG A 167 -25.74 -10.44 -4.46
CA ARG A 167 -24.65 -10.16 -5.40
C ARG A 167 -24.96 -10.57 -6.83
N MET A 168 -25.85 -11.53 -7.07
CA MET A 168 -26.32 -11.85 -8.43
C MET A 168 -27.37 -10.85 -8.91
N ALA A 169 -28.24 -10.38 -7.99
CA ALA A 169 -29.27 -9.40 -8.29
C ALA A 169 -28.69 -8.00 -8.51
N ASN A 170 -27.70 -7.61 -7.71
CA ASN A 170 -27.14 -6.25 -7.70
C ASN A 170 -25.68 -6.16 -8.17
N GLY A 171 -25.02 -7.28 -8.48
CA GLY A 171 -23.59 -7.31 -8.78
C GLY A 171 -23.22 -7.22 -10.26
N ASP A 172 -22.03 -6.67 -10.44
CA ASP A 172 -21.31 -6.39 -11.68
C ASP A 172 -21.47 -7.50 -12.76
N SER A 173 -21.97 -7.12 -13.93
CA SER A 173 -22.24 -8.02 -15.07
C SER A 173 -20.98 -8.74 -15.56
N GLN A 174 -19.78 -8.19 -15.28
CA GLN A 174 -18.50 -8.82 -15.55
C GLN A 174 -18.26 -10.09 -14.72
N MET A 175 -18.70 -10.11 -13.44
CA MET A 175 -18.57 -11.29 -12.57
C MET A 175 -19.47 -12.43 -13.06
N ASN A 176 -20.68 -12.10 -13.52
CA ASN A 176 -21.61 -13.07 -14.09
C ASN A 176 -21.08 -13.68 -15.40
N GLN A 177 -20.37 -12.91 -16.23
CA GLN A 177 -19.71 -13.45 -17.42
C GLN A 177 -18.55 -14.40 -17.06
N LEU A 178 -17.68 -14.03 -16.12
CA LEU A 178 -16.56 -14.87 -15.68
C LEU A 178 -17.04 -16.21 -15.10
N MET A 179 -18.08 -16.17 -14.27
CA MET A 179 -18.71 -17.38 -13.71
C MET A 179 -19.28 -18.26 -14.83
N ARG A 180 -19.95 -17.66 -15.81
CA ARG A 180 -20.52 -18.40 -16.95
C ARG A 180 -19.44 -19.09 -17.79
N GLU A 181 -18.31 -18.43 -18.02
CA GLU A 181 -17.17 -19.04 -18.72
C GLU A 181 -16.58 -20.22 -17.93
N MET A 182 -16.36 -20.07 -16.62
CA MET A 182 -15.83 -21.15 -15.77
C MET A 182 -16.75 -22.38 -15.73
N PHE A 183 -18.07 -22.18 -15.59
CA PHE A 183 -19.02 -23.30 -15.60
C PHE A 183 -19.09 -23.96 -16.98
N SER A 184 -19.07 -23.19 -18.07
CA SER A 184 -19.10 -23.74 -19.43
C SER A 184 -17.87 -24.61 -19.77
N GLN A 185 -16.69 -24.26 -19.23
CA GLN A 185 -15.47 -25.07 -19.43
C GLN A 185 -15.52 -26.41 -18.67
N LYS A 186 -16.12 -26.43 -17.47
CA LYS A 186 -16.25 -27.68 -16.70
C LYS A 186 -17.14 -28.72 -17.40
N TYR A 187 -18.23 -28.29 -18.03
CA TYR A 187 -19.11 -29.19 -18.78
C TYR A 187 -18.54 -29.65 -20.11
N LYS A 188 -17.61 -28.89 -20.72
CA LYS A 188 -16.94 -29.31 -21.96
C LYS A 188 -15.87 -30.40 -21.75
N LYS A 189 -15.33 -30.57 -20.55
CA LYS A 189 -14.31 -31.58 -20.24
C LYS A 189 -14.87 -32.97 -19.87
N GLN A 190 -16.20 -33.15 -19.87
CA GLN A 190 -16.87 -34.43 -19.60
C GLN A 190 -17.45 -35.12 -20.85
N LYS A 191 -17.12 -34.65 -22.05
CA LYS A 191 -17.32 -35.37 -23.31
C LYS A 191 -15.96 -35.67 -23.93
#